data_AF-E5BIQ3-F1
#
_entry.id   AF-E5BIQ3-F1
#
_cell.length_a   1.000
_cell.length_b   1.000
_cell.length_c   1.000
_cell.angle_alpha   90.00
_cell.angle_beta   90.00
_cell.angle_gamma   90.00
#
_symmetry.space_group_name_H-M   'P 1'
#
loop_
_entity.id
_entity.type
_entity.pdbx_description
1 polymer ?
#
loop_
_entity_poly.entity_id
_entity_poly.type
_entity_poly.pdbx_seq_one_letter_code
_entity_poly.pdbx_strand_id
1 'polypeptide(L)'
;YAIKHNNNAKAAIRYHTSHQQVKRWRDRYDGTIQSLLPKSRRPKSHPKWEVIDKYNKQAPDYRKVLDTIIVPNEFPKTKIGKIRRFMVPAVLENIGKEEVVTEEPSTEEYTIIKEYLSTSKGRTVVPQAHLELDLGMDSLDMIEFISFLGSRFGMVVQNETILENSTVESIAAYVEKHRGEDKIEDVNWKEILNKETEIKLPYYGIFARIGKLLNYLLFWTYFRIEIQEREYLEKKPTIYVGNHQSFLDVALIARAFPTSILKNCFFMAKGIHFKSFFMKFFAKQGNVVLLDINENITEVLQTMAKVLREGKSILIFPEGVRTRDGKLNSFKKSFAIL
;
A
#
# COMPACT_ATOMS: atom_id res chain seq x y z
N TYR A 1 -19.08 -44.38 -12.53
CA TYR A 1 -19.24 -45.68 -11.83
C TYR A 1 -20.71 -46.07 -11.65
N ALA A 2 -21.54 -45.24 -11.00
CA ALA A 2 -22.97 -45.56 -10.77
C ALA A 2 -23.76 -45.86 -12.05
N ILE A 3 -23.52 -45.12 -13.15
CA ILE A 3 -24.13 -45.36 -14.47
C ILE A 3 -23.62 -46.68 -15.08
N LYS A 4 -22.28 -46.87 -15.10
CA LYS A 4 -21.62 -48.07 -15.64
C LYS A 4 -22.13 -49.38 -15.01
N HIS A 5 -22.48 -49.36 -13.73
CA HIS A 5 -22.96 -50.53 -12.99
C HIS A 5 -24.45 -50.46 -12.61
N ASN A 6 -25.17 -49.45 -13.12
CA ASN A 6 -26.56 -49.11 -12.80
C ASN A 6 -26.93 -49.26 -11.31
N ASN A 7 -26.03 -48.88 -10.39
CA ASN A 7 -26.23 -49.09 -8.96
C ASN A 7 -25.62 -47.94 -8.14
N ASN A 8 -26.50 -47.16 -7.51
CA ASN A 8 -26.13 -45.98 -6.74
C ASN A 8 -25.57 -46.33 -5.35
N ALA A 9 -26.03 -47.42 -4.72
CA ALA A 9 -25.58 -47.84 -3.39
C ALA A 9 -24.14 -48.39 -3.41
N LYS A 10 -23.81 -49.21 -4.42
CA LYS A 10 -22.43 -49.68 -4.64
C LYS A 10 -21.47 -48.52 -4.90
N ALA A 11 -21.91 -47.49 -5.62
CA ALA A 11 -21.12 -46.29 -5.84
C ALA A 11 -20.93 -45.49 -4.55
N ALA A 12 -21.98 -45.33 -3.75
CA ALA A 12 -21.94 -44.63 -2.47
C ALA A 12 -20.93 -45.26 -1.49
N ILE A 13 -20.94 -46.58 -1.35
CA ILE A 13 -19.98 -47.32 -0.52
C ILE A 13 -18.55 -47.14 -1.04
N ARG A 14 -18.34 -47.31 -2.35
CA ARG A 14 -17.00 -47.24 -2.97
C ARG A 14 -16.34 -45.88 -2.82
N TYR A 15 -17.12 -44.80 -2.88
CA TYR A 15 -16.61 -43.43 -2.81
C TYR A 15 -16.90 -42.75 -1.49
N HIS A 16 -17.26 -43.51 -0.45
CA HIS A 16 -17.53 -43.03 0.91
C HIS A 16 -18.47 -41.80 0.95
N THR A 17 -19.56 -41.86 0.18
CA THR A 17 -20.55 -40.78 0.03
C THR A 17 -21.97 -41.32 0.25
N SER A 18 -22.98 -40.46 0.28
CA SER A 18 -24.37 -40.90 0.50
C SER A 18 -25.06 -41.36 -0.79
N HIS A 19 -25.99 -42.30 -0.66
CA HIS A 19 -26.83 -42.75 -1.78
C HIS A 19 -27.58 -41.58 -2.46
N GLN A 20 -28.04 -40.61 -1.67
CA GLN A 20 -28.71 -39.41 -2.17
C GLN A 20 -27.76 -38.50 -2.96
N GLN A 21 -26.50 -38.33 -2.53
CA GLN A 21 -25.50 -37.54 -3.27
C GLN A 21 -25.19 -38.18 -4.62
N VAL A 22 -25.00 -39.50 -4.66
CA VAL A 22 -24.79 -40.23 -5.92
C VAL A 22 -25.97 -40.09 -6.87
N LYS A 23 -27.21 -40.24 -6.37
CA LYS A 23 -28.41 -40.05 -7.18
C LYS A 23 -28.47 -38.63 -7.76
N ARG A 24 -28.27 -37.60 -6.92
CA ARG A 24 -28.25 -36.18 -7.35
C ARG A 24 -27.19 -35.87 -8.40
N TRP A 25 -26.03 -36.53 -8.36
CA TRP A 25 -24.98 -36.34 -9.37
C TRP A 25 -25.31 -37.06 -10.67
N ARG A 26 -25.86 -38.27 -10.58
CA ARG A 26 -26.32 -39.04 -11.72
C ARG A 26 -27.45 -38.35 -12.47
N ASP A 27 -28.42 -37.76 -11.76
CA ASP A 27 -29.55 -37.03 -12.35
C ASP A 27 -29.10 -35.73 -13.05
N ARG A 28 -27.94 -35.18 -12.67
CA ARG A 28 -27.33 -33.99 -13.29
C ARG A 28 -26.38 -34.30 -14.44
N TYR A 29 -26.00 -35.56 -14.63
CA TYR A 29 -24.98 -35.95 -15.59
C TYR A 29 -25.58 -36.10 -17.00
N ASP A 30 -25.18 -35.22 -17.91
CA ASP A 30 -25.59 -35.27 -19.32
C ASP A 30 -24.59 -36.00 -20.23
N GLY A 31 -23.52 -36.55 -19.67
CA GLY A 31 -22.42 -37.17 -20.42
C GLY A 31 -21.14 -36.34 -20.44
N THR A 32 -21.19 -35.07 -20.05
CA THR A 32 -20.02 -34.17 -19.97
C THR A 32 -19.58 -33.95 -18.52
N ILE A 33 -18.27 -33.78 -18.29
CA ILE A 33 -17.72 -33.49 -16.94
C ILE A 33 -18.25 -32.14 -16.42
N GLN A 34 -18.48 -31.17 -17.32
CA GLN A 34 -19.07 -29.86 -17.02
C GLN A 34 -20.42 -29.96 -16.29
N SER A 35 -21.25 -30.94 -16.61
CA SER A 35 -22.58 -31.12 -15.98
C SER A 35 -22.52 -31.53 -14.50
N LEU A 36 -21.40 -32.14 -14.08
CA LEU A 36 -21.15 -32.56 -12.69
C LEU A 36 -20.51 -31.47 -11.85
N LEU A 37 -20.02 -30.39 -12.48
CA LEU A 37 -19.50 -29.26 -11.74
C LEU A 37 -20.59 -28.76 -10.79
N PRO A 38 -20.24 -28.43 -9.53
CA PRO A 38 -21.17 -27.73 -8.68
C PRO A 38 -21.54 -26.43 -9.40
N LYS A 39 -22.74 -26.38 -9.99
CA LYS A 39 -23.38 -25.15 -10.46
C LYS A 39 -23.66 -24.30 -9.22
N SER A 40 -22.59 -23.70 -8.70
CA SER A 40 -22.65 -22.68 -7.67
C SER A 40 -23.40 -21.51 -8.28
N ARG A 41 -24.50 -21.10 -7.65
CA ARG A 41 -25.20 -19.88 -8.04
C ARG A 41 -24.54 -18.62 -7.45
N ARG A 42 -23.30 -18.71 -6.92
CA ARG A 42 -22.41 -17.60 -6.49
C ARG A 42 -21.20 -18.16 -5.72
N PRO A 43 -20.00 -17.63 -5.91
CA PRO A 43 -19.27 -16.98 -4.81
C PRO A 43 -19.88 -15.58 -4.64
N LYS A 44 -20.21 -15.15 -3.41
CA LYS A 44 -20.56 -13.73 -3.17
C LYS A 44 -19.32 -12.81 -3.24
N SER A 45 -18.14 -13.40 -3.40
CA SER A 45 -16.83 -12.75 -3.44
C SER A 45 -15.80 -13.76 -3.95
N HIS A 46 -14.82 -13.30 -4.71
CA HIS A 46 -13.68 -14.12 -5.14
C HIS A 46 -12.87 -14.56 -3.90
N PRO A 47 -12.28 -15.78 -3.84
CA PRO A 47 -11.50 -16.24 -2.67
C PRO A 47 -10.35 -15.30 -2.28
N LYS A 48 -9.86 -14.52 -3.26
CA LYS A 48 -8.92 -13.40 -3.07
C LYS A 48 -9.43 -12.44 -1.99
N TRP A 49 -10.70 -12.05 -2.01
CA TRP A 49 -11.24 -11.05 -1.09
C TRP A 49 -11.62 -11.59 0.30
N GLU A 50 -11.93 -12.87 0.46
CA GLU A 50 -12.25 -13.39 1.81
C GLU A 50 -11.01 -13.79 2.62
N VAL A 51 -9.92 -14.14 1.94
CA VAL A 51 -8.71 -14.67 2.56
C VAL A 51 -7.56 -13.67 2.47
N ILE A 52 -7.29 -13.14 1.28
CA ILE A 52 -6.14 -12.24 1.07
C ILE A 52 -6.41 -10.86 1.66
N ASP A 53 -7.62 -10.30 1.50
CA ASP A 53 -7.97 -9.01 2.11
C ASP A 53 -7.84 -9.04 3.64
N LYS A 54 -8.40 -10.08 4.29
CA LYS A 54 -8.28 -10.26 5.75
C LYS A 54 -6.82 -10.40 6.22
N TYR A 55 -6.00 -11.08 5.43
CA TYR A 55 -4.56 -11.19 5.69
C TYR A 55 -3.85 -9.84 5.50
N ASN A 56 -4.08 -9.16 4.38
CA ASN A 56 -3.43 -7.89 4.02
C ASN A 56 -3.78 -6.77 5.01
N LYS A 57 -5.00 -6.77 5.56
CA LYS A 57 -5.41 -5.86 6.66
C LYS A 57 -4.55 -5.97 7.91
N GLN A 58 -3.96 -7.13 8.17
CA GLN A 58 -3.12 -7.40 9.35
C GLN A 58 -1.63 -7.48 9.01
N ALA A 59 -1.27 -7.53 7.72
CA ALA A 59 0.09 -7.74 7.26
C ALA A 59 0.83 -6.41 7.06
N PRO A 60 2.11 -6.31 7.47
CA PRO A 60 2.97 -5.20 7.06
C PRO A 60 3.08 -5.12 5.53
N ASP A 61 3.21 -3.92 4.95
CA ASP A 61 3.17 -3.71 3.48
C ASP A 61 4.05 -4.66 2.67
N TYR A 62 5.28 -4.93 3.12
CA TYR A 62 6.22 -5.81 2.42
C TYR A 62 5.82 -7.30 2.42
N ARG A 63 4.80 -7.67 3.19
CA ARG A 63 4.19 -9.01 3.22
C ARG A 63 2.80 -9.03 2.59
N LYS A 64 2.23 -7.87 2.23
CA LYS A 64 0.92 -7.83 1.57
C LYS A 64 1.01 -8.58 0.25
N VAL A 65 0.04 -9.43 0.01
CA VAL A 65 -0.08 -10.21 -1.22
C VAL A 65 -0.73 -9.29 -2.25
N LEU A 66 0.06 -8.89 -3.25
CA LEU A 66 -0.35 -7.93 -4.29
C LEU A 66 -1.06 -8.59 -5.46
N ASP A 67 -0.86 -9.89 -5.68
CA ASP A 67 -1.49 -10.61 -6.78
C ASP A 67 -1.74 -12.07 -6.40
N THR A 68 -2.75 -12.67 -7.00
CA THR A 68 -3.13 -14.06 -6.76
C THR A 68 -3.76 -14.64 -8.02
N ILE A 69 -3.07 -15.63 -8.59
CA ILE A 69 -3.54 -16.37 -9.75
C ILE A 69 -3.95 -17.77 -9.28
N ILE A 70 -5.20 -18.16 -9.52
CA ILE A 70 -5.69 -19.50 -9.24
C ILE A 70 -5.53 -20.35 -10.49
N VAL A 71 -4.69 -21.38 -10.41
CA VAL A 71 -4.47 -22.31 -11.50
C VAL A 71 -5.36 -23.54 -11.30
N PRO A 72 -6.19 -23.93 -12.28
CA PRO A 72 -7.07 -25.10 -12.14
C PRO A 72 -6.30 -26.43 -12.13
N ASN A 73 -5.09 -26.44 -12.70
CA ASN A 73 -4.23 -27.60 -12.81
C ASN A 73 -3.14 -27.62 -11.72
N GLU A 74 -2.67 -28.82 -11.34
CA GLU A 74 -1.56 -28.93 -10.40
C GLU A 74 -0.27 -28.31 -10.96
N PHE A 75 0.50 -27.66 -10.08
CA PHE A 75 1.83 -27.17 -10.45
C PHE A 75 2.79 -28.32 -10.76
N PRO A 76 3.78 -28.13 -11.67
CA PRO A 76 4.79 -29.13 -11.98
C PRO A 76 5.55 -29.54 -10.72
N LYS A 77 5.60 -30.84 -10.42
CA LYS A 77 6.27 -31.39 -9.22
C LYS A 77 7.52 -32.20 -9.58
N THR A 78 8.47 -32.25 -8.65
CA THR A 78 9.61 -33.19 -8.68
C THR A 78 9.12 -34.61 -8.41
N LYS A 79 9.97 -35.63 -8.62
CA LYS A 79 9.64 -37.03 -8.27
C LYS A 79 9.26 -37.22 -6.79
N ILE A 80 9.64 -36.28 -5.91
CA ILE A 80 9.38 -36.28 -4.47
C ILE A 80 8.18 -35.36 -4.12
N GLY A 81 7.43 -34.87 -5.11
CA GLY A 81 6.23 -34.06 -4.90
C GLY A 81 6.47 -32.57 -4.60
N LYS A 82 7.72 -32.10 -4.51
CA LYS A 82 8.03 -30.66 -4.35
C LYS A 82 7.73 -29.89 -5.63
N ILE A 83 7.15 -28.69 -5.50
CA ILE A 83 6.86 -27.80 -6.64
C ILE A 83 8.16 -27.35 -7.32
N ARG A 84 8.21 -27.46 -8.66
CA ARG A 84 9.29 -26.95 -9.50
C ARG A 84 9.06 -25.46 -9.78
N ARG A 85 9.47 -24.61 -8.84
CA ARG A 85 9.24 -23.14 -8.90
C ARG A 85 9.69 -22.48 -10.21
N PHE A 86 10.79 -22.95 -10.79
CA PHE A 86 11.32 -22.42 -12.07
C PHE A 86 10.38 -22.65 -13.27
N MET A 87 9.44 -23.61 -13.18
CA MET A 87 8.46 -23.87 -14.23
C MET A 87 7.16 -23.08 -14.03
N VAL A 88 6.97 -22.43 -12.87
CA VAL A 88 5.76 -21.68 -12.57
C VAL A 88 5.52 -20.53 -13.56
N PRO A 89 6.52 -19.71 -13.94
CA PRO A 89 6.30 -18.65 -14.93
C PRO A 89 5.73 -19.16 -16.26
N ALA A 90 6.24 -20.28 -16.78
CA ALA A 90 5.74 -20.89 -18.03
C ALA A 90 4.31 -21.44 -17.90
N VAL A 91 3.90 -21.87 -16.70
CA VAL A 91 2.50 -22.26 -16.43
C VAL A 91 1.61 -21.03 -16.39
N LEU A 92 2.10 -19.90 -15.85
CA LEU A 92 1.35 -18.64 -15.76
C LEU A 92 1.23 -17.93 -17.12
N GLU A 93 2.25 -18.00 -17.99
CA GLU A 93 2.18 -17.46 -19.36
C GLU A 93 1.05 -18.10 -20.18
N ASN A 94 0.76 -19.38 -19.94
CA ASN A 94 -0.33 -20.11 -20.60
C ASN A 94 -1.72 -19.83 -20.01
N ILE A 95 -1.81 -19.05 -18.93
CA ILE A 95 -3.06 -18.69 -18.25
C ILE A 95 -3.55 -17.28 -18.67
N GLY A 96 -2.87 -16.64 -19.63
CA GLY A 96 -3.19 -15.29 -20.07
C GLY A 96 -4.20 -15.21 -21.23
N LYS A 97 -5.29 -14.45 -20.98
CA LYS A 97 -6.25 -13.84 -21.92
C LYS A 97 -7.54 -14.61 -22.22
N GLU A 98 -8.30 -14.99 -21.18
CA GLU A 98 -9.72 -14.69 -21.30
C GLU A 98 -9.89 -13.25 -20.82
N GLU A 99 -10.01 -12.32 -21.78
CA GLU A 99 -10.68 -11.05 -21.50
C GLU A 99 -12.07 -11.44 -21.00
N VAL A 100 -12.25 -11.43 -19.68
CA VAL A 100 -13.59 -11.46 -19.13
C VAL A 100 -14.21 -10.17 -19.63
N VAL A 101 -15.04 -10.27 -20.67
CA VAL A 101 -15.89 -9.19 -21.16
C VAL A 101 -16.84 -8.89 -20.01
N THR A 102 -16.44 -7.97 -19.15
CA THR A 102 -17.26 -7.50 -18.07
C THR A 102 -18.09 -6.36 -18.61
N GLU A 103 -19.41 -6.43 -18.44
CA GLU A 103 -20.30 -5.32 -18.78
C GLU A 103 -19.83 -4.10 -17.97
N GLU A 104 -19.40 -3.06 -18.68
CA GLU A 104 -18.96 -1.83 -18.05
C GLU A 104 -20.18 -0.99 -17.67
N PRO A 105 -20.22 -0.45 -16.44
CA PRO A 105 -21.26 0.51 -16.06
C PRO A 105 -21.24 1.70 -17.02
N SER A 106 -22.40 2.08 -17.55
CA SER A 106 -22.53 3.22 -18.47
C SER A 106 -22.62 4.58 -17.75
N THR A 107 -22.25 4.64 -16.47
CA THR A 107 -22.41 5.84 -15.64
C THR A 107 -21.28 6.84 -15.91
N GLU A 108 -21.59 8.13 -15.75
CA GLU A 108 -20.62 9.22 -15.94
C GLU A 108 -19.45 9.06 -14.94
N GLU A 109 -19.80 8.74 -13.69
CA GLU A 109 -18.91 8.54 -12.56
C GLU A 109 -17.92 7.41 -12.82
N TYR A 110 -18.41 6.27 -13.30
CA TYR A 110 -17.57 5.13 -13.64
C TYR A 110 -16.55 5.50 -14.72
N THR A 111 -17.01 6.20 -15.77
CA THR A 111 -16.15 6.59 -16.90
C THR A 111 -15.01 7.50 -16.45
N ILE A 112 -15.34 8.51 -15.64
CA ILE A 112 -14.38 9.48 -15.10
C ILE A 112 -13.38 8.79 -14.15
N ILE A 113 -13.86 7.92 -13.25
CA ILE A 113 -13.00 7.19 -12.31
C ILE A 113 -12.08 6.22 -13.06
N LYS A 114 -12.61 5.51 -14.06
CA LYS A 114 -11.83 4.61 -14.91
C LYS A 114 -10.72 5.35 -15.64
N GLU A 115 -11.01 6.52 -16.22
CA GLU A 115 -10.02 7.33 -16.93
C GLU A 115 -8.90 7.81 -16.00
N TYR A 116 -9.26 8.30 -14.81
CA TYR A 116 -8.29 8.71 -13.79
C TYR A 116 -7.38 7.55 -13.36
N LEU A 117 -7.97 6.41 -12.99
CA LEU A 117 -7.22 5.24 -12.52
C LEU A 117 -6.34 4.66 -13.63
N SER A 118 -6.83 4.63 -14.87
CA SER A 118 -6.06 4.14 -16.02
C SER A 118 -4.85 5.04 -16.30
N THR A 119 -5.02 6.35 -16.20
CA THR A 119 -3.96 7.34 -16.41
C THR A 119 -2.93 7.29 -15.28
N SER A 120 -3.38 7.24 -14.03
CA SER A 120 -2.51 7.21 -12.84
C SER A 120 -1.68 5.93 -12.77
N LYS A 121 -2.27 4.78 -13.09
CA LYS A 121 -1.60 3.47 -12.99
C LYS A 121 -0.96 2.97 -14.28
N GLY A 122 -1.24 3.59 -15.42
CA GLY A 122 -0.74 3.15 -16.72
C GLY A 122 -1.17 1.73 -17.09
N ARG A 123 -2.38 1.33 -16.68
CA ARG A 123 -2.93 -0.03 -16.86
C ARG A 123 -4.40 0.02 -17.22
N THR A 124 -4.89 -1.02 -17.90
CA THR A 124 -6.31 -1.18 -18.19
C THR A 124 -7.08 -1.45 -16.90
N VAL A 125 -8.11 -0.64 -16.65
CA VAL A 125 -8.98 -0.75 -15.48
C VAL A 125 -10.31 -1.40 -15.88
N VAL A 126 -10.71 -2.44 -15.15
CA VAL A 126 -12.00 -3.14 -15.32
C VAL A 126 -12.91 -2.86 -14.12
N PRO A 127 -14.26 -2.96 -14.25
CA PRO A 127 -15.17 -2.58 -13.17
C PRO A 127 -14.94 -3.33 -11.84
N GLN A 128 -14.66 -4.62 -11.92
CA GLN A 128 -14.47 -5.48 -10.74
C GLN A 128 -13.05 -5.40 -10.18
N ALA A 129 -12.17 -4.58 -10.77
CA ALA A 129 -10.82 -4.41 -10.28
C ALA A 129 -10.84 -3.83 -8.87
N HIS A 130 -10.16 -4.51 -7.95
CA HIS A 130 -9.92 -4.04 -6.62
C HIS A 130 -8.83 -2.95 -6.63
N LEU A 131 -9.10 -1.83 -5.97
CA LEU A 131 -8.22 -0.66 -5.94
C LEU A 131 -6.81 -1.02 -5.44
N GLU A 132 -6.70 -1.67 -4.27
CA GLU A 132 -5.39 -2.10 -3.77
C GLU A 132 -4.83 -3.34 -4.47
N LEU A 133 -5.63 -4.41 -4.62
CA LEU A 133 -5.13 -5.73 -5.01
C LEU A 133 -4.99 -5.95 -6.52
N ASP A 134 -5.68 -5.19 -7.34
CA ASP A 134 -5.62 -5.33 -8.81
C ASP A 134 -4.94 -4.11 -9.43
N LEU A 135 -5.25 -2.92 -8.95
CA LEU A 135 -4.64 -1.68 -9.43
C LEU A 135 -3.35 -1.29 -8.70
N GLY A 136 -3.03 -1.97 -7.59
CA GLY A 136 -1.81 -1.70 -6.83
C GLY A 136 -1.82 -0.32 -6.19
N MET A 137 -2.99 0.16 -5.75
CA MET A 137 -3.08 1.41 -5.00
C MET A 137 -2.51 1.23 -3.60
N ASP A 138 -1.50 2.03 -3.28
CA ASP A 138 -0.93 2.14 -1.93
C ASP A 138 -1.68 3.21 -1.11
N SER A 139 -1.32 3.36 0.18
CA SER A 139 -1.96 4.32 1.07
C SER A 139 -1.93 5.78 0.56
N LEU A 140 -0.99 6.13 -0.33
CA LEU A 140 -0.89 7.46 -0.91
C LEU A 140 -1.76 7.61 -2.14
N ASP A 141 -1.78 6.60 -3.00
CA ASP A 141 -2.71 6.54 -4.13
C ASP A 141 -4.16 6.68 -3.64
N MET A 142 -4.47 6.08 -2.49
CA MET A 142 -5.79 6.17 -1.86
C MET A 142 -6.15 7.61 -1.50
N ILE A 143 -5.19 8.41 -1.04
CA ILE A 143 -5.43 9.81 -0.68
C ILE A 143 -5.50 10.71 -1.90
N GLU A 144 -4.64 10.50 -2.90
CA GLU A 144 -4.75 11.21 -4.18
C GLU A 144 -6.11 10.91 -4.83
N PHE A 145 -6.57 9.67 -4.74
CA PHE A 145 -7.88 9.25 -5.22
C PHE A 145 -9.03 9.87 -4.42
N ILE A 146 -8.97 9.92 -3.08
CA ILE A 146 -9.95 10.65 -2.24
C ILE A 146 -10.02 12.13 -2.66
N SER A 147 -8.86 12.77 -2.82
CA SER A 147 -8.78 14.17 -3.22
C SER A 147 -9.36 14.38 -4.62
N PHE A 148 -9.13 13.45 -5.54
CA PHE A 148 -9.71 13.47 -6.88
C PHE A 148 -11.23 13.33 -6.82
N LEU A 149 -11.75 12.37 -6.05
CA LEU A 149 -13.19 12.17 -5.89
C LEU A 149 -13.86 13.43 -5.32
N GLY A 150 -13.23 14.06 -4.32
CA GLY A 150 -13.71 15.31 -3.76
C GLY A 150 -13.73 16.44 -4.79
N SER A 151 -12.61 16.69 -5.46
CA SER A 151 -12.50 17.78 -6.45
C SER A 151 -13.45 17.59 -7.64
N ARG A 152 -13.64 16.36 -8.12
CA ARG A 152 -14.39 16.10 -9.36
C ARG A 152 -15.88 15.92 -9.15
N PHE A 153 -16.30 15.34 -8.02
CA PHE A 153 -17.68 14.89 -7.82
C PHE A 153 -18.45 15.58 -6.72
N GLY A 154 -17.83 16.45 -5.91
CA GLY A 154 -18.62 17.13 -4.90
C GLY A 154 -18.46 16.62 -3.48
N MET A 155 -17.65 15.60 -3.19
CA MET A 155 -17.91 14.73 -2.03
C MET A 155 -16.73 14.51 -1.09
N VAL A 156 -17.02 14.31 0.19
CA VAL A 156 -16.02 13.90 1.18
C VAL A 156 -16.05 12.38 1.30
N VAL A 157 -15.02 11.73 0.78
CA VAL A 157 -14.88 10.26 0.90
C VAL A 157 -13.89 9.95 2.01
N GLN A 158 -14.34 9.22 3.04
CA GLN A 158 -13.46 8.74 4.10
C GLN A 158 -12.71 7.48 3.66
N ASN A 159 -11.59 7.18 4.31
CA ASN A 159 -10.80 6.00 3.96
C ASN A 159 -11.60 4.70 4.20
N GLU A 160 -12.40 4.68 5.27
CA GLU A 160 -13.34 3.61 5.61
C GLU A 160 -14.32 3.33 4.46
N THR A 161 -14.83 4.39 3.81
CA THR A 161 -15.73 4.29 2.66
C THR A 161 -15.08 3.58 1.49
N ILE A 162 -13.78 3.82 1.23
CA ILE A 162 -13.06 3.14 0.15
C ILE A 162 -12.77 1.69 0.51
N LEU A 163 -12.48 1.40 1.78
CA LEU A 163 -12.31 0.02 2.26
C LEU A 163 -13.61 -0.80 2.16
N GLU A 164 -14.77 -0.16 2.35
CA GLU A 164 -16.09 -0.77 2.15
C GLU A 164 -16.44 -0.92 0.66
N ASN A 165 -15.97 0.00 -0.19
CA ASN A 165 -16.22 0.05 -1.63
C ASN A 165 -14.93 -0.18 -2.42
N SER A 166 -14.27 -1.32 -2.18
CA SER A 166 -12.90 -1.55 -2.62
C SER A 166 -12.71 -1.87 -4.12
N THR A 167 -13.79 -1.93 -4.91
CA THR A 167 -13.74 -2.11 -6.37
C THR A 167 -14.11 -0.83 -7.13
N VAL A 168 -13.67 -0.71 -8.38
CA VAL A 168 -13.95 0.46 -9.23
C VAL A 168 -15.45 0.64 -9.46
N GLU A 169 -16.19 -0.44 -9.69
CA GLU A 169 -17.65 -0.42 -9.83
C GLU A 169 -18.33 0.01 -8.53
N SER A 170 -17.93 -0.56 -7.39
CA SER A 170 -18.55 -0.21 -6.10
C SER A 170 -18.32 1.24 -5.70
N ILE A 171 -17.12 1.78 -5.93
CA ILE A 171 -16.84 3.19 -5.60
C ILE A 171 -17.56 4.12 -6.58
N ALA A 172 -17.65 3.76 -7.86
CA ALA A 172 -18.43 4.53 -8.83
C ALA A 172 -19.92 4.57 -8.48
N ALA A 173 -20.51 3.43 -8.10
CA ALA A 173 -21.90 3.35 -7.64
C ALA A 173 -22.13 4.11 -6.33
N TYR A 174 -21.16 4.09 -5.41
CA TYR A 174 -21.21 4.89 -4.19
C TYR A 174 -21.22 6.39 -4.52
N VAL A 175 -20.32 6.82 -5.41
CA VAL A 175 -20.21 8.22 -5.87
C VAL A 175 -21.52 8.64 -6.54
N GLU A 176 -22.05 7.84 -7.47
CA GLU A 176 -23.32 8.11 -8.16
C GLU A 176 -24.47 8.33 -7.17
N LYS A 177 -24.59 7.46 -6.16
CA LYS A 177 -25.69 7.50 -5.19
C LYS A 177 -25.61 8.70 -4.23
N HIS A 178 -24.41 9.12 -3.84
CA HIS A 178 -24.21 10.17 -2.84
C HIS A 178 -23.72 11.50 -3.45
N ARG A 179 -23.75 11.61 -4.79
CA ARG A 179 -23.41 12.84 -5.51
C ARG A 179 -24.35 13.97 -5.09
N GLY A 180 -23.80 14.95 -4.38
CA GLY A 180 -24.50 16.17 -3.97
C GLY A 180 -25.26 16.11 -2.65
N GLU A 181 -25.21 15.00 -1.89
CA GLU A 181 -25.71 14.96 -0.50
C GLU A 181 -24.75 15.66 0.47
N ASP A 182 -23.45 15.55 0.20
CA ASP A 182 -22.41 16.35 0.84
C ASP A 182 -22.00 17.46 -0.11
N LYS A 183 -22.25 18.72 0.22
CA LYS A 183 -21.64 19.85 -0.49
C LYS A 183 -20.18 19.97 -0.05
N ILE A 184 -19.26 19.97 -1.02
CA ILE A 184 -17.85 20.39 -0.85
C ILE A 184 -17.78 21.68 -0.03
N GLU A 185 -17.29 21.58 1.20
CA GLU A 185 -16.14 22.42 1.55
C GLU A 185 -14.94 21.74 0.88
N ASP A 186 -14.14 22.49 0.12
CA ASP A 186 -12.92 21.98 -0.52
C ASP A 186 -12.18 21.17 0.54
N VAL A 187 -11.57 20.03 0.20
CA VAL A 187 -10.66 19.34 1.13
C VAL A 187 -9.61 20.37 1.52
N ASN A 188 -9.85 21.01 2.66
CA ASN A 188 -9.19 22.24 3.00
C ASN A 188 -7.89 21.78 3.63
N TRP A 189 -6.89 21.51 2.80
CA TRP A 189 -5.59 21.07 3.26
C TRP A 189 -5.06 21.99 4.36
N LYS A 190 -5.38 23.29 4.29
CA LYS A 190 -5.07 24.23 5.36
C LYS A 190 -5.75 23.84 6.68
N GLU A 191 -7.02 23.46 6.69
CA GLU A 191 -7.71 22.99 7.89
C GLU A 191 -7.17 21.65 8.38
N ILE A 192 -7.00 20.67 7.49
CA ILE A 192 -6.45 19.35 7.84
C ILE A 192 -5.07 19.50 8.46
N LEU A 193 -4.17 20.28 7.83
CA LEU A 193 -2.83 20.52 8.31
C LEU A 193 -2.81 21.38 9.58
N ASN A 194 -3.78 22.27 9.78
CA ASN A 194 -3.90 23.11 10.97
C ASN A 194 -4.53 22.41 12.17
N LYS A 195 -5.16 21.25 11.97
CA LYS A 195 -5.65 20.42 13.07
C LYS A 195 -4.52 20.13 14.05
N GLU A 196 -4.75 20.43 15.33
CA GLU A 196 -3.74 20.20 16.36
C GLU A 196 -3.51 18.69 16.55
N THR A 197 -2.26 18.26 16.39
CA THR A 197 -1.84 16.89 16.72
C THR A 197 -1.40 16.82 18.18
N GLU A 198 -1.87 15.81 18.91
CA GLU A 198 -1.46 15.53 20.29
C GLU A 198 0.02 15.09 20.42
N ILE A 199 0.72 14.88 19.31
CA ILE A 199 2.12 14.46 19.29
C ILE A 199 3.01 15.52 19.95
N LYS A 200 3.70 15.13 21.00
CA LYS A 200 4.75 15.93 21.64
C LYS A 200 6.03 15.85 20.82
N LEU A 201 6.50 16.99 20.32
CA LEU A 201 7.73 17.04 19.55
C LEU A 201 8.94 16.69 20.43
N PRO A 202 9.91 15.93 19.88
CA PRO A 202 11.20 15.66 20.55
C PRO A 202 12.04 16.94 20.71
N TYR A 203 13.15 16.85 21.42
CA TYR A 203 14.01 18.00 21.70
C TYR A 203 15.49 17.68 21.47
N TYR A 204 16.23 18.68 21.02
CA TYR A 204 17.67 18.52 20.80
C TYR A 204 18.45 18.64 22.10
N GLY A 205 18.84 17.49 22.67
CA GLY A 205 19.51 17.44 23.96
C GLY A 205 21.03 17.22 23.91
N ILE A 206 21.64 17.07 25.09
CA ILE A 206 23.09 16.92 25.23
C ILE A 206 23.61 15.64 24.55
N PHE A 207 22.83 14.56 24.59
CA PHE A 207 23.21 13.29 23.97
C PHE A 207 23.25 13.37 22.44
N ALA A 208 22.47 14.25 21.81
CA ALA A 208 22.61 14.49 20.38
C ALA A 208 23.89 15.25 20.02
N ARG A 209 24.39 16.13 20.90
CA ARG A 209 25.72 16.76 20.71
C ARG A 209 26.85 15.74 20.81
N ILE A 210 26.77 14.84 21.79
CA ILE A 210 27.73 13.72 21.94
C ILE A 210 27.64 12.81 20.71
N GLY A 211 26.43 12.40 20.33
CA GLY A 211 26.20 11.59 19.13
C GLY A 211 26.75 12.24 17.87
N LYS A 212 26.59 13.57 17.71
CA LYS A 212 27.17 14.32 16.59
C LYS A 212 28.70 14.27 16.59
N LEU A 213 29.35 14.39 17.74
CA LEU A 213 30.80 14.26 17.85
C LEU A 213 31.27 12.84 17.46
N LEU A 214 30.59 11.81 17.98
CA LEU A 214 30.89 10.42 17.63
C LEU A 214 30.68 10.16 16.12
N ASN A 215 29.62 10.71 15.56
CA ASN A 215 29.34 10.65 14.13
C ASN A 215 30.41 11.37 13.31
N TYR A 216 30.90 12.54 13.78
CA TYR A 216 32.03 13.22 13.17
C TYR A 216 33.27 12.32 13.12
N LEU A 217 33.62 11.68 14.25
CA LEU A 217 34.77 10.79 14.33
C LEU A 217 34.62 9.56 13.41
N LEU A 218 33.44 8.93 13.39
CA LEU A 218 33.15 7.80 12.51
C LEU A 218 33.35 8.17 11.03
N PHE A 219 32.75 9.28 10.59
CA PHE A 219 32.86 9.69 9.20
C PHE A 219 34.23 10.24 8.84
N TRP A 220 34.97 10.79 9.80
CA TRP A 220 36.34 11.25 9.59
C TRP A 220 37.33 10.10 9.39
N THR A 221 37.12 8.96 10.05
CA THR A 221 38.05 7.81 9.98
C THR A 221 37.77 6.88 8.80
N TYR A 222 36.50 6.64 8.45
CA TYR A 222 36.14 5.62 7.46
C TYR A 222 35.71 6.17 6.10
N PHE A 223 35.41 7.48 5.98
CA PHE A 223 34.82 8.05 4.78
C PHE A 223 35.56 9.31 4.32
N ARG A 224 35.67 9.49 3.00
CA ARG A 224 36.08 10.76 2.39
C ARG A 224 34.83 11.48 1.92
N ILE A 225 34.34 12.42 2.73
CA ILE A 225 33.16 13.22 2.40
C ILE A 225 33.59 14.51 1.75
N GLU A 226 33.01 14.81 0.59
CA GLU A 226 33.00 16.14 -0.01
C GLU A 226 31.66 16.80 0.27
N ILE A 227 31.68 18.05 0.73
CA ILE A 227 30.48 18.87 0.96
C ILE A 227 30.66 20.14 0.16
N GLN A 228 29.80 20.33 -0.81
CA GLN A 228 29.75 21.54 -1.63
C GLN A 228 28.58 22.41 -1.18
N GLU A 229 28.64 23.71 -1.45
CA GLU A 229 27.48 24.61 -1.33
C GLU A 229 26.83 24.65 0.07
N ARG A 230 27.64 24.48 1.11
CA ARG A 230 27.18 24.42 2.50
C ARG A 230 26.58 25.75 2.99
N GLU A 231 26.99 26.84 2.37
CA GLU A 231 26.53 28.22 2.61
C GLU A 231 25.04 28.43 2.31
N TYR A 232 24.42 27.61 1.47
CA TYR A 232 22.99 27.68 1.18
C TYR A 232 22.11 27.08 2.29
N LEU A 233 22.71 26.47 3.32
CA LEU A 233 21.95 25.95 4.44
C LEU A 233 21.39 27.10 5.29
N GLU A 234 20.07 27.25 5.26
CA GLU A 234 19.38 28.34 5.95
C GLU A 234 19.03 27.99 7.41
N LYS A 235 19.09 29.01 8.28
CA LYS A 235 18.63 28.88 9.68
C LYS A 235 17.13 29.09 9.83
N LYS A 236 16.46 29.60 8.80
CA LYS A 236 15.01 29.81 8.78
C LYS A 236 14.29 28.45 8.60
N PRO A 237 13.01 28.34 8.96
CA PRO A 237 12.25 27.11 8.77
C PRO A 237 12.35 26.66 7.30
N THR A 238 12.92 25.48 7.08
CA THR A 238 13.24 24.98 5.73
C THR A 238 12.86 23.51 5.64
N ILE A 239 12.32 23.10 4.48
CA ILE A 239 12.14 21.70 4.14
C ILE A 239 13.38 21.25 3.37
N TYR A 240 14.24 20.48 4.03
CA TYR A 240 15.38 19.85 3.40
C TYR A 240 14.93 18.57 2.72
N VAL A 241 15.32 18.40 1.46
CA VAL A 241 14.93 17.26 0.63
C VAL A 241 16.18 16.52 0.20
N GLY A 242 16.24 15.21 0.46
CA GLY A 242 17.32 14.35 -0.01
C GLY A 242 16.78 13.10 -0.69
N ASN A 243 17.59 12.51 -1.57
CA ASN A 243 17.37 11.13 -2.04
C ASN A 243 17.70 10.13 -0.92
N HIS A 244 17.12 8.93 -0.96
CA HIS A 244 17.35 7.91 0.07
C HIS A 244 17.94 6.62 -0.51
N GLN A 245 19.19 6.34 -0.20
CA GLN A 245 19.95 5.21 -0.75
C GLN A 245 20.55 4.30 0.32
N SER A 246 20.79 4.81 1.54
CA SER A 246 21.47 4.04 2.59
C SER A 246 20.84 4.24 3.98
N PHE A 247 21.14 3.32 4.89
CA PHE A 247 20.91 3.53 6.33
C PHE A 247 21.74 4.70 6.88
N LEU A 248 22.86 5.05 6.21
CA LEU A 248 23.78 6.08 6.67
C LEU A 248 23.38 7.50 6.24
N ASP A 249 22.36 7.68 5.40
CA ASP A 249 22.02 9.00 4.83
C ASP A 249 21.73 10.05 5.90
N VAL A 250 20.93 9.70 6.91
CA VAL A 250 20.63 10.61 8.03
C VAL A 250 21.90 10.96 8.82
N ALA A 251 22.79 9.98 9.00
CA ALA A 251 24.05 10.19 9.70
C ALA A 251 25.02 11.06 8.89
N LEU A 252 25.05 10.88 7.57
CA LEU A 252 25.82 11.71 6.64
C LEU A 252 25.31 13.16 6.62
N ILE A 253 23.99 13.35 6.58
CA ILE A 253 23.38 14.68 6.66
C ILE A 253 23.65 15.33 8.02
N ALA A 254 23.55 14.58 9.11
CA ALA A 254 23.93 15.07 10.44
C ALA A 254 25.43 15.45 10.54
N ARG A 255 26.29 14.80 9.76
CA ARG A 255 27.71 15.16 9.62
C ARG A 255 27.91 16.43 8.80
N ALA A 256 27.09 16.65 7.77
CA ALA A 256 27.17 17.83 6.91
C ALA A 256 26.58 19.08 7.57
N PHE A 257 25.47 18.95 8.29
CA PHE A 257 24.72 20.09 8.79
C PHE A 257 25.41 20.76 10.00
N PRO A 258 25.48 22.10 10.06
CA PRO A 258 25.89 22.84 11.25
C PRO A 258 24.98 22.53 12.45
N THR A 259 25.54 22.60 13.67
CA THR A 259 24.77 22.31 14.90
C THR A 259 23.64 23.33 15.11
N SER A 260 23.82 24.55 14.63
CA SER A 260 22.79 25.60 14.65
C SER A 260 21.54 25.24 13.85
N ILE A 261 21.67 24.37 12.83
CA ILE A 261 20.57 23.91 11.98
C ILE A 261 20.00 22.62 12.57
N LEU A 262 20.85 21.63 12.89
CA LEU A 262 20.39 20.35 13.45
C LEU A 262 19.56 20.49 14.72
N LYS A 263 19.88 21.46 15.58
CA LYS A 263 19.11 21.70 16.81
C LYS A 263 17.63 22.01 16.56
N ASN A 264 17.31 22.53 15.37
CA ASN A 264 15.97 22.91 14.94
C ASN A 264 15.50 22.09 13.72
N CYS A 265 16.24 21.06 13.31
CA CYS A 265 15.86 20.21 12.19
C CYS A 265 15.32 18.89 12.72
N PHE A 266 14.11 18.52 12.29
CA PHE A 266 13.45 17.28 12.66
C PHE A 266 13.55 16.24 11.56
N PHE A 267 13.61 14.98 11.97
CA PHE A 267 13.72 13.83 11.07
C PHE A 267 12.50 12.94 11.24
N MET A 268 11.95 12.45 10.15
CA MET A 268 10.84 11.49 10.19
C MET A 268 11.41 10.08 10.05
N ALA A 269 11.05 9.18 10.95
CA ALA A 269 11.51 7.79 10.88
C ALA A 269 10.45 6.78 11.32
N LYS A 270 10.42 5.63 10.64
CA LYS A 270 9.52 4.52 11.00
C LYS A 270 9.88 3.96 12.37
N GLY A 271 8.88 3.83 13.24
CA GLY A 271 9.06 3.34 14.62
C GLY A 271 9.72 1.96 14.73
N ILE A 272 9.62 1.13 13.68
CA ILE A 272 10.24 -0.20 13.63
C ILE A 272 11.77 -0.18 13.76
N HIS A 273 12.42 0.94 13.42
CA HIS A 273 13.87 1.10 13.57
C HIS A 273 14.29 1.44 15.01
N PHE A 274 13.33 1.78 15.87
CA PHE A 274 13.56 2.28 17.23
C PHE A 274 12.82 1.41 18.27
N LYS A 275 13.07 0.10 18.26
CA LYS A 275 12.42 -0.85 19.18
C LYS A 275 12.98 -0.78 20.61
N SER A 276 14.29 -0.56 20.75
CA SER A 276 14.96 -0.52 22.05
C SER A 276 14.72 0.81 22.78
N PHE A 277 14.66 0.76 24.12
CA PHE A 277 14.56 1.94 24.98
C PHE A 277 15.64 2.97 24.69
N PHE A 278 16.90 2.53 24.55
CA PHE A 278 18.03 3.41 24.22
C PHE A 278 17.85 4.10 22.86
N MET A 279 17.39 3.35 21.86
CA MET A 279 17.13 3.91 20.52
C MET A 279 16.03 4.96 20.56
N LYS A 280 14.91 4.70 21.26
CA LYS A 280 13.84 5.69 21.46
C LYS A 280 14.33 6.93 22.20
N PHE A 281 15.19 6.74 23.20
CA PHE A 281 15.82 7.85 23.92
C PHE A 281 16.69 8.71 22.98
N PHE A 282 17.56 8.10 22.17
CA PHE A 282 18.38 8.83 21.20
C PHE A 282 17.55 9.52 20.11
N ALA A 283 16.48 8.87 19.63
CA ALA A 283 15.52 9.49 18.72
C ALA A 283 14.93 10.77 19.32
N LYS A 284 14.47 10.70 20.58
CA LYS A 284 13.93 11.85 21.30
C LYS A 284 14.96 12.97 21.50
N GLN A 285 16.22 12.62 21.77
CA GLN A 285 17.31 13.58 21.95
C GLN A 285 17.77 14.23 20.64
N GLY A 286 17.52 13.59 19.49
CA GLY A 286 18.02 13.97 18.16
C GLY A 286 16.96 14.56 17.23
N ASN A 287 15.83 15.05 17.76
CA ASN A 287 14.70 15.56 16.99
C ASN A 287 14.08 14.55 15.99
N VAL A 288 14.11 13.25 16.30
CA VAL A 288 13.53 12.22 15.44
C VAL A 288 12.08 11.96 15.86
N VAL A 289 11.14 12.26 14.96
CA VAL A 289 9.72 11.96 15.11
C VAL A 289 9.48 10.55 14.57
N LEU A 290 8.93 9.69 15.43
CA LEU A 290 8.65 8.30 15.10
C LEU A 290 7.23 8.17 14.55
N LEU A 291 7.09 8.20 13.23
CA LEU A 291 5.82 8.03 12.53
C LEU A 291 6.01 7.11 11.32
N ASP A 292 4.95 6.36 11.00
CA ASP A 292 4.94 5.48 9.85
C ASP A 292 4.18 6.15 8.69
N ILE A 293 4.95 6.60 7.70
CA ILE A 293 4.45 7.30 6.51
C ILE A 293 3.44 6.44 5.75
N ASN A 294 3.54 5.11 5.83
CA ASN A 294 2.65 4.20 5.11
C ASN A 294 1.36 3.88 5.89
N GLU A 295 1.36 4.03 7.21
CA GLU A 295 0.18 3.72 8.04
C GLU A 295 -0.72 4.95 8.20
N ASN A 296 -0.14 6.14 8.41
CA ASN A 296 -0.92 7.36 8.65
C ASN A 296 -0.22 8.61 8.09
N ILE A 297 -0.24 8.79 6.76
CA ILE A 297 0.35 9.96 6.11
C ILE A 297 -0.33 11.28 6.53
N THR A 298 -1.62 11.29 6.86
CA THR A 298 -2.31 12.50 7.33
C THR A 298 -1.70 12.99 8.63
N GLU A 299 -1.49 12.10 9.60
CA GLU A 299 -0.81 12.42 10.86
C GLU A 299 0.65 12.84 10.63
N VAL A 300 1.34 12.22 9.67
CA VAL A 300 2.69 12.64 9.26
C VAL A 300 2.70 14.07 8.72
N LEU A 301 1.82 14.40 7.78
CA LEU A 301 1.73 15.73 7.19
C LEU A 301 1.31 16.78 8.23
N GLN A 302 0.34 16.46 9.08
CA GLN A 302 -0.06 17.32 10.20
C GLN A 302 1.09 17.58 11.17
N THR A 303 1.88 16.54 11.48
CA THR A 303 3.06 16.68 12.34
C THR A 303 4.15 17.52 11.68
N MET A 304 4.40 17.33 10.39
CA MET A 304 5.35 18.15 9.63
C MET A 304 4.90 19.61 9.56
N ALA A 305 3.62 19.86 9.32
CA ALA A 305 3.03 21.20 9.35
C ALA A 305 3.16 21.83 10.75
N LYS A 306 2.93 21.06 11.83
CA LYS A 306 3.17 21.52 13.21
C LYS A 306 4.63 21.93 13.43
N VAL A 307 5.59 21.09 13.02
CA VAL A 307 7.03 21.40 13.14
C VAL A 307 7.37 22.70 12.40
N LEU A 308 6.88 22.88 11.18
CA LEU A 308 7.09 24.09 10.39
C LEU A 308 6.46 25.33 11.04
N ARG A 309 5.22 25.22 11.55
CA ARG A 309 4.54 26.30 12.29
C ARG A 309 5.27 26.71 13.57
N GLU A 310 5.94 25.76 14.25
CA GLU A 310 6.81 26.05 15.40
C GLU A 310 8.17 26.68 15.02
N GLY A 311 8.34 27.07 13.75
CA GLY A 311 9.54 27.73 13.26
C GLY A 311 10.75 26.79 13.17
N LYS A 312 10.51 25.50 12.97
CA LYS A 312 11.54 24.47 12.86
C LYS A 312 11.65 23.97 11.42
N SER A 313 12.78 23.33 11.11
CA SER A 313 13.03 22.71 9.81
C SER A 313 12.72 21.22 9.85
N ILE A 314 12.49 20.62 8.69
CA ILE A 314 12.29 19.17 8.54
C ILE A 314 13.23 18.64 7.46
N LEU A 315 13.73 17.42 7.64
CA LEU A 315 14.38 16.66 6.59
C LEU A 315 13.43 15.58 6.10
N ILE A 316 13.23 15.53 4.78
CA ILE A 316 12.38 14.56 4.12
C ILE A 316 13.13 13.80 3.05
N PHE A 317 12.73 12.55 2.88
CA PHE A 317 13.12 11.70 1.78
C PHE A 317 11.86 11.40 0.97
N PRO A 318 11.58 12.16 -0.09
CA PRO A 318 10.26 12.17 -0.73
C PRO A 318 9.95 10.85 -1.46
N GLU A 319 10.95 10.00 -1.70
CA GLU A 319 10.77 8.64 -2.20
C GLU A 319 10.03 7.74 -1.19
N GLY A 320 10.12 8.04 0.12
CA GLY A 320 9.53 7.27 1.21
C GLY A 320 10.14 5.88 1.45
N VAL A 321 10.99 5.40 0.55
CA VAL A 321 11.74 4.15 0.62
C VAL A 321 13.17 4.37 0.17
N ARG A 322 14.06 3.42 0.47
CA ARG A 322 15.43 3.45 -0.04
C ARG A 322 15.54 2.77 -1.38
N THR A 323 16.31 3.37 -2.26
CA THR A 323 16.71 2.78 -3.53
C THR A 323 17.59 1.55 -3.27
N ARG A 324 17.46 0.53 -4.11
CA ARG A 324 18.31 -0.69 -4.05
C ARG A 324 19.41 -0.68 -5.10
N ASP A 325 19.17 0.02 -6.20
CA ASP A 325 20.03 0.14 -7.37
C ASP A 325 20.71 1.52 -7.46
N GLY A 326 20.40 2.44 -6.54
CA GLY A 326 20.92 3.80 -6.53
C GLY A 326 20.24 4.76 -7.51
N LYS A 327 19.21 4.31 -8.24
CA LYS A 327 18.42 5.18 -9.12
C LYS A 327 17.30 5.85 -8.33
N LEU A 328 17.05 7.13 -8.57
CA LEU A 328 15.97 7.87 -7.93
C LEU A 328 14.61 7.20 -8.21
N ASN A 329 13.83 6.94 -7.16
CA ASN A 329 12.44 6.58 -7.31
C ASN A 329 11.57 7.82 -7.57
N SER A 330 10.31 7.58 -7.95
CA SER A 330 9.29 8.62 -8.02
C SER A 330 9.09 9.28 -6.67
N PHE A 331 9.05 10.62 -6.67
CA PHE A 331 8.79 11.39 -5.46
C PHE A 331 7.29 11.37 -5.14
N LYS A 332 6.97 11.20 -3.86
CA LYS A 332 5.60 11.28 -3.37
C LYS A 332 5.12 12.73 -3.43
N LYS A 333 4.10 12.99 -4.25
CA LYS A 333 3.52 14.34 -4.47
C LYS A 333 2.94 14.96 -3.20
N SER A 334 2.55 14.15 -2.22
CA SER A 334 1.95 14.60 -0.95
C SER A 334 2.84 15.58 -0.16
N PHE A 335 4.17 15.48 -0.30
CA PHE A 335 5.08 16.42 0.36
C PHE A 335 5.05 17.82 -0.26
N ALA A 336 4.54 17.98 -1.48
CA ALA A 336 4.35 19.29 -2.12
C ALA A 336 3.13 20.05 -1.57
N ILE A 337 2.32 19.41 -0.71
CA ILE A 337 1.15 20.02 -0.05
C ILE A 337 1.60 20.88 1.15
N LEU A 338 2.75 20.55 1.76
CA LEU A 338 3.38 21.30 2.87
C LEU A 338 4.01 22.59 2.37
#